data_AF-A0A3R7U306-F1
#
_entry.id   AF-A0A3R7U306-F1
#
_cell.length_a   1.000
_cell.length_b   1.000
_cell.length_c   1.000
_cell.angle_alpha   90.00
_cell.angle_beta   90.00
_cell.angle_gamma   90.00
#
_symmetry.space_group_name_H-M   'P 1'
#
loop_
_entity.id
_entity.type
_entity.pdbx_description
1 polymer ?
#
loop_
_entity_poly.entity_id
_entity_poly.type
_entity_poly.pdbx_seq_one_letter_code
_entity_poly.pdbx_strand_id
1 'polypeptide(L)'
;MELEKLKALLFSGNKEEIKTSLEQGKDSTEFQDLLKHINKFIDWKHSAEHFREEDKYERVPLLDLMTMKTFDCSNINIVNTPVPDQIIYLEHLEILNLKQYWFLEDFELIWGHDDYPTGISEEGSPLKFPVGMENLKNLHTVDLSNNHLEKLPDFIFKLPKLKELKIGANYIYSLPKQIGDLKSLENLDLSYSPNLNEIPEEIAQLKNLKTLNLKTTGFSENSDGDRLKTLLPNTTIKY
;
A
#
# COMPACT_ATOMS: atom_id res chain seq x y z
N MET A 1 -23.08 -3.98 -22.62
CA MET A 1 -21.76 -3.88 -23.30
C MET A 1 -20.79 -4.59 -22.38
N GLU A 2 -20.17 -5.69 -22.82
CA GLU A 2 -19.32 -6.54 -21.95
C GLU A 2 -18.26 -5.68 -21.26
N LEU A 3 -18.08 -5.84 -19.95
CA LEU A 3 -17.05 -5.16 -19.15
C LEU A 3 -15.68 -5.16 -19.84
N GLU A 4 -15.37 -6.26 -20.55
CA GLU A 4 -14.17 -6.43 -21.37
C GLU A 4 -14.10 -5.53 -22.61
N LYS A 5 -15.23 -5.14 -23.21
CA LYS A 5 -15.28 -4.14 -24.30
C LYS A 5 -15.09 -2.73 -23.78
N LEU A 6 -15.69 -2.38 -22.63
CA LEU A 6 -15.48 -1.07 -22.01
C LEU A 6 -14.02 -0.90 -21.58
N LYS A 7 -13.44 -1.96 -20.99
CA LYS A 7 -12.01 -2.10 -20.73
C LYS A 7 -11.19 -1.91 -22.02
N ALA A 8 -11.44 -2.70 -23.07
CA ALA A 8 -10.70 -2.62 -24.33
C ALA A 8 -10.76 -1.23 -24.99
N LEU A 9 -11.92 -0.56 -24.93
CA LEU A 9 -12.11 0.81 -25.42
C LEU A 9 -11.34 1.83 -24.56
N LEU A 10 -11.38 1.71 -23.24
CA LEU A 10 -10.59 2.54 -22.31
C LEU A 10 -9.08 2.37 -22.52
N PHE A 11 -8.63 1.16 -22.86
CA PHE A 11 -7.21 0.82 -23.09
C PHE A 11 -6.72 1.12 -24.51
N SER A 12 -7.60 1.54 -25.43
CA SER A 12 -7.22 1.96 -26.79
C SER A 12 -6.48 3.31 -26.82
N GLY A 13 -6.55 4.09 -25.74
CA GLY A 13 -5.98 5.44 -25.65
C GLY A 13 -6.70 6.49 -26.52
N ASN A 14 -7.75 6.09 -27.24
CA ASN A 14 -8.51 6.96 -28.11
C ASN A 14 -9.60 7.70 -27.32
N LYS A 15 -9.25 8.88 -26.81
CA LYS A 15 -10.14 9.70 -25.94
C LYS A 15 -11.53 9.97 -26.55
N GLU A 16 -11.63 10.11 -27.87
CA GLU A 16 -12.91 10.33 -28.58
C GLU A 16 -13.77 9.05 -28.65
N GLU A 17 -13.14 7.90 -28.87
CA GLU A 17 -13.82 6.60 -28.94
C GLU A 17 -14.30 6.14 -27.56
N ILE A 18 -13.50 6.44 -26.53
CA ILE A 18 -13.88 6.30 -25.12
C ILE A 18 -15.09 7.18 -24.81
N LYS A 19 -15.04 8.47 -25.13
CA LYS A 19 -16.15 9.41 -24.89
C LYS A 19 -17.43 8.96 -25.60
N THR A 20 -17.33 8.56 -26.87
CA THR A 20 -18.46 8.06 -27.67
C THR A 20 -19.05 6.78 -27.06
N SER A 21 -18.21 5.85 -26.60
CA SER A 21 -18.66 4.60 -25.98
C SER A 21 -19.25 4.80 -24.58
N LEU A 22 -18.76 5.77 -23.81
CA LEU A 22 -19.33 6.22 -22.53
C LEU A 22 -20.71 6.87 -22.74
N GLU A 23 -20.88 7.66 -23.81
CA GLU A 23 -22.16 8.27 -24.18
C GLU A 23 -23.20 7.23 -24.64
N GLN A 24 -22.76 6.19 -25.36
CA GLN A 24 -23.61 5.08 -25.82
C GLN A 24 -23.96 4.05 -24.72
N GLY A 25 -23.06 3.87 -23.74
CA GLY A 25 -23.22 2.92 -22.63
C GLY A 25 -23.97 3.47 -21.42
N LYS A 26 -24.36 4.75 -21.43
CA LYS A 26 -24.81 5.48 -20.23
C LYS A 26 -26.00 4.84 -19.52
N ASP A 27 -26.88 4.16 -20.25
CA ASP A 27 -28.12 3.58 -19.71
C ASP A 27 -27.99 2.09 -19.36
N SER A 28 -26.80 1.50 -19.54
CA SER A 28 -26.56 0.10 -19.17
C SER A 28 -26.35 -0.09 -17.67
N THR A 29 -26.93 -1.15 -17.11
CA THR A 29 -26.84 -1.47 -15.68
C THR A 29 -25.40 -1.64 -15.22
N GLU A 30 -24.54 -2.24 -16.04
CA GLU A 30 -23.12 -2.44 -15.76
C GLU A 30 -22.33 -1.12 -15.70
N PHE A 31 -22.69 -0.15 -16.55
CA PHE A 31 -22.09 1.18 -16.53
C PHE A 31 -22.55 2.00 -15.31
N GLN A 32 -23.82 1.88 -14.95
CA GLN A 32 -24.37 2.51 -13.73
C GLN A 32 -23.75 1.90 -12.46
N ASP A 33 -23.50 0.59 -12.44
CA ASP A 33 -22.80 -0.07 -11.32
C ASP A 33 -21.32 0.34 -11.24
N LEU A 34 -20.62 0.47 -12.37
CA LEU A 34 -19.26 1.00 -12.43
C LEU A 34 -19.20 2.46 -11.94
N LEU A 35 -20.12 3.31 -12.41
CA LEU A 35 -20.23 4.69 -11.94
C LEU A 35 -20.55 4.77 -10.44
N LYS A 36 -21.44 3.91 -9.93
CA LYS A 36 -21.76 3.83 -8.51
C LYS A 36 -20.54 3.44 -7.67
N HIS A 37 -19.75 2.49 -8.15
CA HIS A 37 -18.51 2.08 -7.50
C HIS A 37 -17.45 3.19 -7.53
N ILE A 38 -17.27 3.87 -8.66
CA ILE A 38 -16.32 4.98 -8.78
C ILE A 38 -16.74 6.17 -7.93
N ASN A 39 -18.03 6.51 -7.89
CA ASN A 39 -18.55 7.53 -7.00
C ASN A 39 -18.33 7.16 -5.53
N LYS A 40 -18.50 5.89 -5.13
CA LYS A 40 -18.18 5.44 -3.77
C LYS A 40 -16.69 5.60 -3.42
N PHE A 41 -15.80 5.39 -4.39
CA PHE A 41 -14.36 5.62 -4.22
C PHE A 41 -14.01 7.10 -4.10
N ILE A 42 -14.66 7.94 -4.91
CA ILE A 42 -14.55 9.40 -4.84
C ILE A 42 -15.09 9.89 -3.50
N ASP A 43 -16.26 9.41 -3.07
CA ASP A 43 -16.87 9.75 -1.78
C ASP A 43 -15.99 9.29 -0.60
N TRP A 44 -15.34 8.13 -0.70
CA TRP A 44 -14.36 7.66 0.28
C TRP A 44 -13.17 8.61 0.37
N LYS A 45 -12.60 8.98 -0.78
CA LYS A 45 -11.49 9.95 -0.86
C LYS A 45 -11.90 11.29 -0.26
N HIS A 46 -13.07 11.81 -0.64
CA HIS A 46 -13.61 13.08 -0.17
C HIS A 46 -13.96 13.05 1.33
N SER A 47 -14.46 11.94 1.85
CA SER A 47 -14.78 11.78 3.28
C SER A 47 -13.52 11.73 4.13
N ALA A 48 -12.45 11.15 3.59
CA ALA A 48 -11.15 11.14 4.25
C ALA A 48 -10.44 12.52 4.14
N GLU A 49 -10.75 13.32 3.11
CA GLU A 49 -10.28 14.70 2.91
C GLU A 49 -11.10 15.77 3.68
N HIS A 50 -12.32 15.45 4.15
CA HIS A 50 -13.25 16.37 4.85
C HIS A 50 -12.75 16.89 6.21
N PHE A 51 -11.56 16.49 6.65
CA PHE A 51 -10.87 17.07 7.81
C PHE A 51 -10.12 18.38 7.51
N ARG A 52 -10.20 18.91 6.28
CA ARG A 52 -9.75 20.27 5.96
C ARG A 52 -10.82 21.02 5.17
N GLU A 53 -11.04 22.27 5.56
CA GLU A 53 -12.13 23.15 5.17
C GLU A 53 -12.37 23.27 3.66
N GLU A 54 -13.66 23.37 3.34
CA GLU A 54 -14.30 24.01 2.19
C GLU A 54 -13.43 24.36 0.99
N ASP A 55 -13.34 23.44 0.02
CA ASP A 55 -13.13 23.81 -1.38
C ASP A 55 -14.09 23.02 -2.28
N LYS A 56 -14.66 23.70 -3.28
CA LYS A 56 -15.62 23.14 -4.24
C LYS A 56 -14.89 22.23 -5.21
N TYR A 57 -14.87 20.92 -4.98
CA TYR A 57 -14.20 19.98 -5.87
C TYR A 57 -15.12 19.47 -6.99
N GLU A 58 -14.70 19.70 -8.24
CA GLU A 58 -15.28 19.07 -9.43
C GLU A 58 -15.05 17.55 -9.39
N ARG A 59 -16.08 16.77 -9.77
CA ARG A 59 -15.98 15.31 -9.89
C ARG A 59 -14.76 14.94 -10.74
N VAL A 60 -13.85 14.14 -10.19
CA VAL A 60 -12.72 13.58 -10.95
C VAL A 60 -13.29 12.81 -12.16
N PRO A 61 -12.98 13.21 -13.40
CA PRO A 61 -13.43 12.47 -14.59
C PRO A 61 -12.96 11.01 -14.50
N LEU A 62 -13.85 10.08 -14.85
CA LEU A 62 -13.59 8.64 -14.85
C LEU A 62 -12.30 8.26 -15.60
N LEU A 63 -11.95 9.03 -16.63
CA LEU A 63 -10.72 8.87 -17.41
C LEU A 63 -9.45 9.16 -16.59
N ASP A 64 -9.48 10.16 -15.71
CA ASP A 64 -8.35 10.54 -14.86
C ASP A 64 -8.12 9.51 -13.76
N LEU A 65 -9.21 8.95 -13.20
CA LEU A 65 -9.13 7.82 -12.28
C LEU A 65 -8.49 6.59 -12.93
N MET A 66 -8.92 6.25 -14.15
CA MET A 66 -8.48 5.05 -14.87
C MET A 66 -7.05 5.18 -15.44
N THR A 67 -6.51 6.39 -15.56
CA THR A 67 -5.12 6.64 -15.99
C THR A 67 -4.18 6.97 -14.83
N MET A 68 -4.70 6.98 -13.61
CA MET A 68 -3.95 7.32 -12.41
C MET A 68 -2.77 6.36 -12.21
N LYS A 69 -1.57 6.95 -12.06
CA LYS A 69 -0.33 6.22 -11.76
C LYS A 69 -0.02 6.13 -10.27
N THR A 70 -0.52 7.10 -9.51
CA THR A 70 -0.25 7.23 -8.08
C THR A 70 -1.55 7.37 -7.32
N PHE A 71 -1.77 6.48 -6.36
CA PHE A 71 -2.84 6.57 -5.39
C PHE A 71 -2.20 6.85 -4.04
N ASP A 72 -2.36 8.06 -3.55
CA ASP A 72 -1.75 8.53 -2.31
C ASP A 72 -2.82 8.98 -1.33
N CYS A 73 -2.91 8.23 -0.24
CA CYS A 73 -3.79 8.47 0.90
C CYS A 73 -3.01 8.91 2.13
N SER A 74 -1.73 9.25 2.01
CA SER A 74 -0.94 9.62 3.17
C SER A 74 -1.48 10.85 3.86
N ASN A 75 -2.07 11.79 3.11
CA ASN A 75 -2.63 13.02 3.67
C ASN A 75 -4.01 12.85 4.33
N ILE A 76 -4.55 11.64 4.38
CA ILE A 76 -5.88 11.36 4.94
C ILE A 76 -5.81 10.25 5.99
N ASN A 77 -6.64 10.37 7.03
CA ASN A 77 -6.75 9.35 8.06
C ASN A 77 -7.74 8.26 7.58
N ILE A 78 -7.23 7.08 7.26
CA ILE A 78 -8.04 5.91 6.87
C ILE A 78 -8.05 4.82 7.95
N VAL A 79 -7.70 5.17 9.19
CA VAL A 79 -7.78 4.26 10.35
C VAL A 79 -9.19 3.66 10.42
N ASN A 80 -9.25 2.35 10.65
CA ASN A 80 -10.48 1.55 10.68
C ASN A 80 -11.31 1.57 9.38
N THR A 81 -10.77 2.10 8.28
CA THR A 81 -11.47 2.12 7.00
C THR A 81 -10.83 1.11 6.05
N PRO A 82 -11.58 0.08 5.59
CA PRO A 82 -11.04 -0.87 4.64
C PRO A 82 -10.69 -0.17 3.33
N VAL A 83 -9.62 -0.63 2.67
CA VAL A 83 -9.29 -0.19 1.32
C VAL A 83 -10.47 -0.55 0.40
N PRO A 84 -11.00 0.40 -0.40
CA PRO A 84 -12.17 0.15 -1.24
C PRO A 84 -11.87 -0.89 -2.32
N ASP A 85 -12.80 -1.83 -2.55
CA ASP A 85 -12.71 -2.88 -3.58
C ASP A 85 -12.35 -2.33 -4.96
N GLN A 86 -12.73 -1.08 -5.24
CA GLN A 86 -12.52 -0.41 -6.51
C GLN A 86 -11.06 -0.20 -6.87
N ILE A 87 -10.16 -0.20 -5.88
CA ILE A 87 -8.73 -0.03 -6.12
C ILE A 87 -8.18 -1.08 -7.10
N ILE A 88 -8.79 -2.27 -7.16
CA ILE A 88 -8.36 -3.38 -8.03
C ILE A 88 -8.56 -3.08 -9.53
N TYR A 89 -9.39 -2.09 -9.87
CA TYR A 89 -9.61 -1.67 -11.27
C TYR A 89 -8.51 -0.74 -11.78
N LEU A 90 -7.63 -0.26 -10.90
CA LEU A 90 -6.53 0.64 -11.23
C LEU A 90 -5.30 -0.16 -11.72
N GLU A 91 -5.46 -0.98 -12.74
CA GLU A 91 -4.39 -1.90 -13.21
C GLU A 91 -3.12 -1.17 -13.68
N HIS A 92 -3.22 0.12 -14.02
CA HIS A 92 -2.09 0.99 -14.39
C HIS A 92 -1.33 1.58 -13.21
N LEU A 93 -1.82 1.37 -11.99
CA LEU A 93 -1.25 1.94 -10.78
C LEU A 93 0.18 1.46 -10.59
N GLU A 94 1.07 2.43 -10.38
CA GLU A 94 2.50 2.24 -10.22
C GLU A 94 2.93 2.48 -8.77
N ILE A 95 2.25 3.42 -8.10
CA ILE A 95 2.52 3.82 -6.73
C ILE A 95 1.23 3.72 -5.90
N LEU A 96 1.29 2.94 -4.82
CA LEU A 96 0.26 2.82 -3.81
C LEU A 96 0.81 3.32 -2.48
N ASN A 97 0.37 4.49 -2.02
CA ASN A 97 0.74 5.05 -0.74
C ASN A 97 -0.49 5.09 0.19
N LEU A 98 -0.51 4.21 1.18
CA LEU A 98 -1.55 4.09 2.22
C LEU A 98 -0.97 4.38 3.61
N LYS A 99 0.19 5.04 3.68
CA LYS A 99 0.82 5.43 4.94
C LYS A 99 -0.15 6.23 5.81
N GLN A 100 -0.20 5.99 7.12
CA GLN A 100 -0.92 6.90 8.03
C GLN A 100 0.03 7.93 8.66
N TYR A 101 -0.50 9.11 8.98
CA TYR A 101 0.11 10.01 9.95
C TYR A 101 -0.58 9.83 11.30
N TRP A 102 0.19 9.45 12.31
CA TRP A 102 -0.26 9.63 13.70
C TRP A 102 0.22 11.01 14.13
N PHE A 103 -0.64 11.80 14.76
CA PHE A 103 -0.19 13.02 15.40
C PHE A 103 0.87 12.63 16.45
N LEU A 104 2.02 13.30 16.40
CA LEU A 104 3.19 13.03 17.23
C LEU A 104 2.90 13.05 18.74
N GLU A 105 1.79 13.67 19.16
CA GLU A 105 1.39 13.77 20.57
C GLU A 105 1.07 12.40 21.20
N ASP A 106 0.68 11.39 20.42
CA ASP A 106 0.45 10.02 20.92
C ASP A 106 1.68 9.11 20.81
N PHE A 107 2.71 9.52 20.04
CA PHE A 107 3.86 8.66 19.76
C PHE A 107 4.76 8.47 20.99
N GLU A 108 4.93 9.50 21.82
CA GLU A 108 5.61 9.36 23.13
C GLU A 108 4.75 8.64 24.17
N LEU A 109 3.41 8.72 24.07
CA LEU A 109 2.52 8.05 25.01
C LEU A 109 2.42 6.53 24.78
N ILE A 110 2.48 6.10 23.52
CA ILE A 110 2.34 4.67 23.12
C ILE A 110 3.65 3.89 23.31
N TRP A 111 4.80 4.57 23.25
CA TRP A 111 6.12 3.91 23.21
C TRP A 111 7.08 4.37 24.33
N GLY A 112 6.63 5.22 25.26
CA GLY A 112 7.47 5.91 26.25
C GLY A 112 7.53 5.32 27.66
N HIS A 113 7.03 4.09 27.91
CA HIS A 113 7.17 3.46 29.22
C HIS A 113 7.77 2.05 29.12
N ASP A 114 8.62 1.71 30.08
CA ASP A 114 9.31 0.41 30.23
C ASP A 114 8.37 -0.81 30.38
N ASP A 115 7.06 -0.56 30.44
CA ASP A 115 6.03 -1.55 30.15
C ASP A 115 5.65 -1.43 28.67
N TYR A 116 6.11 -2.39 27.86
CA TYR A 116 5.55 -2.64 26.52
C TYR A 116 4.03 -2.48 26.58
N PRO A 117 3.38 -1.81 25.60
CA PRO A 117 1.93 -1.70 25.59
C PRO A 117 1.34 -3.10 25.45
N THR A 118 1.05 -3.71 26.60
CA THR A 118 0.15 -4.85 26.74
C THR A 118 -1.30 -4.40 26.54
N GLY A 119 -1.53 -3.08 26.46
CA GLY A 119 -2.74 -2.47 25.94
C GLY A 119 -2.59 -2.18 24.46
N ILE A 120 -3.10 -3.08 23.62
CA ILE A 120 -3.74 -2.70 22.35
C ILE A 120 -4.75 -1.63 22.76
N SER A 121 -4.44 -0.34 22.59
CA SER A 121 -5.47 0.68 22.70
C SER A 121 -6.52 0.33 21.65
N GLU A 122 -7.78 0.26 22.07
CA GLU A 122 -8.93 -0.23 21.31
C GLU A 122 -9.24 0.57 20.02
N GLU A 123 -8.33 1.40 19.52
CA GLU A 123 -8.64 2.43 18.52
C GLU A 123 -8.16 2.11 17.09
N GLY A 124 -7.31 1.10 16.87
CA GLY A 124 -6.78 0.78 15.53
C GLY A 124 -6.88 -0.69 15.15
N SER A 125 -7.83 -1.06 14.29
CA SER A 125 -7.83 -2.35 13.60
C SER A 125 -6.85 -2.36 12.42
N PRO A 126 -6.20 -3.50 12.10
CA PRO A 126 -5.26 -3.56 11.00
C PRO A 126 -5.95 -3.22 9.68
N LEU A 127 -5.24 -2.50 8.81
CA LEU A 127 -5.75 -2.12 7.48
C LEU A 127 -6.19 -3.36 6.70
N LYS A 128 -7.43 -3.34 6.21
CA LYS A 128 -8.03 -4.44 5.45
C LYS A 128 -7.96 -4.17 3.96
N PHE A 129 -7.61 -5.19 3.20
CA PHE A 129 -7.46 -5.13 1.75
C PHE A 129 -8.53 -5.96 1.04
N PRO A 130 -9.00 -5.52 -0.13
CA PRO A 130 -9.95 -6.30 -0.92
C PRO A 130 -9.29 -7.50 -1.60
N VAL A 131 -10.11 -8.46 -2.02
CA VAL A 131 -9.64 -9.59 -2.85
C VAL A 131 -9.25 -9.07 -4.24
N GLY A 132 -8.15 -9.56 -4.81
CA GLY A 132 -7.70 -9.18 -6.15
C GLY A 132 -6.63 -8.09 -6.20
N MET A 133 -6.11 -7.64 -5.04
CA MET A 133 -4.97 -6.72 -4.97
C MET A 133 -3.74 -7.24 -5.73
N GLU A 134 -3.60 -8.55 -5.90
CA GLU A 134 -2.52 -9.12 -6.71
C GLU A 134 -2.59 -8.76 -8.20
N ASN A 135 -3.73 -8.26 -8.70
CA ASN A 135 -3.91 -7.87 -10.10
C ASN A 135 -3.25 -6.52 -10.43
N LEU A 136 -2.82 -5.76 -9.43
CA LEU A 136 -2.11 -4.48 -9.59
C LEU A 136 -0.64 -4.71 -10.00
N LYS A 137 -0.42 -5.41 -11.12
CA LYS A 137 0.88 -5.92 -11.59
C LYS A 137 1.89 -4.82 -11.94
N ASN A 138 1.44 -3.58 -12.07
CA ASN A 138 2.29 -2.43 -12.37
C ASN A 138 2.87 -1.74 -11.14
N LEU A 139 2.43 -2.10 -9.94
CA LEU A 139 2.95 -1.52 -8.70
C LEU A 139 4.45 -1.77 -8.58
N HIS A 140 5.21 -0.68 -8.51
CA HIS A 140 6.62 -0.70 -8.19
C HIS A 140 6.94 -0.06 -6.84
N THR A 141 6.02 0.74 -6.28
CA THR A 141 6.17 1.32 -4.95
C THR A 141 4.90 1.09 -4.14
N VAL A 142 5.05 0.51 -2.95
CA VAL A 142 3.98 0.33 -1.97
C VAL A 142 4.43 0.85 -0.61
N ASP A 143 3.67 1.78 -0.04
CA ASP A 143 3.86 2.30 1.31
C ASP A 143 2.65 1.96 2.17
N LEU A 144 2.84 1.08 3.15
CA LEU A 144 1.86 0.68 4.17
C LEU A 144 2.34 1.06 5.57
N SER A 145 3.24 2.04 5.68
CA SER A 145 3.79 2.42 6.99
C SER A 145 2.69 2.93 7.92
N ASN A 146 2.83 2.72 9.22
CA ASN A 146 1.91 3.30 10.21
C ASN A 146 0.45 2.75 10.15
N ASN A 147 0.24 1.46 9.82
CA ASN A 147 -1.09 0.86 9.60
C ASN A 147 -1.45 -0.25 10.62
N HIS A 148 -0.75 -0.33 11.75
CA HIS A 148 -0.93 -1.36 12.78
C HIS A 148 -0.88 -2.81 12.24
N LEU A 149 -0.13 -3.05 11.16
CA LEU A 149 -0.03 -4.37 10.57
C LEU A 149 0.74 -5.32 11.50
N GLU A 150 0.14 -6.45 11.86
CA GLU A 150 0.84 -7.54 12.57
C GLU A 150 1.59 -8.48 11.60
N LYS A 151 1.13 -8.52 10.34
CA LYS A 151 1.68 -9.33 9.26
C LYS A 151 1.59 -8.58 7.94
N LEU A 152 2.49 -8.87 7.01
CA LEU A 152 2.36 -8.38 5.64
C LEU A 152 1.17 -9.07 4.93
N PRO A 153 0.39 -8.33 4.13
CA PRO A 153 -0.68 -8.93 3.35
C PRO A 153 -0.13 -9.73 2.16
N ASP A 154 -0.67 -10.93 1.94
CA ASP A 154 -0.15 -11.93 0.99
C ASP A 154 -0.02 -11.44 -0.46
N PHE A 155 -0.86 -10.47 -0.88
CA PHE A 155 -0.82 -9.96 -2.25
C PHE A 155 0.51 -9.29 -2.60
N ILE A 156 1.22 -8.74 -1.60
CA ILE A 156 2.51 -8.06 -1.79
C ILE A 156 3.51 -8.99 -2.46
N PHE A 157 3.57 -10.25 -2.02
CA PHE A 157 4.48 -11.27 -2.56
C PHE A 157 4.14 -11.69 -4.00
N LYS A 158 2.98 -11.30 -4.51
CA LYS A 158 2.51 -11.58 -5.88
C LYS A 158 2.70 -10.41 -6.84
N LEU A 159 3.37 -9.32 -6.42
CA LEU A 159 3.63 -8.13 -7.22
C LEU A 159 4.98 -8.23 -7.96
N PRO A 160 4.99 -8.52 -9.28
CA PRO A 160 6.21 -8.88 -10.00
C PRO A 160 7.15 -7.69 -10.26
N LYS A 161 6.67 -6.45 -10.12
CA LYS A 161 7.44 -5.22 -10.38
C LYS A 161 7.78 -4.45 -9.12
N LEU A 162 7.46 -4.97 -7.93
CA LEU A 162 7.65 -4.25 -6.68
C LEU A 162 9.15 -3.99 -6.43
N LYS A 163 9.53 -2.71 -6.36
CA LYS A 163 10.90 -2.24 -6.13
C LYS A 163 11.07 -1.59 -4.77
N GLU A 164 10.04 -0.94 -4.27
CA GLU A 164 10.07 -0.25 -2.99
C GLU A 164 8.88 -0.69 -2.14
N LEU A 165 9.18 -1.22 -0.95
CA LEU A 165 8.20 -1.62 0.03
C LEU A 165 8.52 -0.93 1.36
N LYS A 166 7.60 -0.08 1.82
CA LYS A 166 7.68 0.56 3.13
C LYS A 166 6.60 0.02 4.03
N ILE A 167 7.00 -0.57 5.15
CA ILE A 167 6.11 -1.14 6.16
C ILE A 167 6.56 -0.75 7.56
N GLY A 168 7.32 0.33 7.70
CA GLY A 168 7.78 0.82 9.00
C GLY A 168 6.63 1.27 9.89
N ALA A 169 6.91 1.41 11.19
CA ALA A 169 5.90 1.79 12.18
C ALA A 169 4.67 0.87 12.17
N ASN A 170 4.89 -0.44 12.13
CA ASN A 170 3.85 -1.46 12.26
C ASN A 170 4.20 -2.43 13.41
N TYR A 171 3.29 -3.33 13.75
CA TYR A 171 3.49 -4.34 14.82
C TYR A 171 3.97 -5.68 14.29
N ILE A 172 4.74 -5.67 13.20
CA ILE A 172 5.22 -6.89 12.54
C ILE A 172 6.27 -7.54 13.44
N TYR A 173 6.02 -8.79 13.84
CA TYR A 173 6.96 -9.56 14.66
C TYR A 173 8.04 -10.27 13.84
N SER A 174 7.66 -10.78 12.66
CA SER A 174 8.54 -11.53 11.75
C SER A 174 8.16 -11.29 10.29
N LEU A 175 9.14 -11.40 9.40
CA LEU A 175 8.87 -11.49 7.96
C LEU A 175 8.59 -12.95 7.56
N PRO A 176 7.60 -13.22 6.70
CA PRO A 176 7.36 -14.56 6.18
C PRO A 176 8.40 -14.94 5.13
N LYS A 177 8.61 -16.24 4.90
CA LYS A 177 9.55 -16.78 3.90
C LYS A 177 9.31 -16.24 2.48
N GLN A 178 8.04 -15.94 2.17
CA GLN A 178 7.58 -15.34 0.92
C GLN A 178 8.20 -13.96 0.64
N ILE A 179 8.85 -13.32 1.62
CA ILE A 179 9.66 -12.12 1.34
C ILE A 179 10.67 -12.39 0.22
N GLY A 180 11.21 -13.62 0.14
CA GLY A 180 12.13 -14.03 -0.91
C GLY A 180 11.54 -13.96 -2.32
N ASP A 181 10.21 -13.95 -2.48
CA ASP A 181 9.54 -13.93 -3.79
C ASP A 181 9.57 -12.55 -4.46
N LEU A 182 9.90 -11.48 -3.72
CA LEU A 182 9.99 -10.12 -4.24
C LEU A 182 11.29 -9.88 -5.04
N LYS A 183 11.47 -10.60 -6.15
CA LYS A 183 12.74 -10.63 -6.92
C LYS A 183 13.18 -9.27 -7.45
N SER A 184 12.24 -8.33 -7.64
CA SER A 184 12.52 -6.97 -8.11
C SER A 184 12.78 -5.96 -6.99
N LEU A 185 12.68 -6.36 -5.71
CA LEU A 185 12.78 -5.43 -4.60
C LEU A 185 14.17 -4.82 -4.50
N GLU A 186 14.23 -3.50 -4.47
CA GLU A 186 15.44 -2.69 -4.35
C GLU A 186 15.54 -2.02 -2.98
N ASN A 187 14.41 -1.63 -2.39
CA ASN A 187 14.35 -0.97 -1.09
C ASN A 187 13.28 -1.59 -0.19
N LEU A 188 13.69 -2.00 1.01
CA LEU A 188 12.79 -2.50 2.06
C LEU A 188 12.95 -1.64 3.32
N ASP A 189 11.88 -0.98 3.73
CA ASP A 189 11.84 -0.19 4.97
C ASP A 189 10.98 -0.89 6.03
N LEU A 190 11.64 -1.34 7.11
CA LEU A 190 11.05 -1.99 8.27
C LEU A 190 11.19 -1.13 9.55
N SER A 191 11.68 0.11 9.41
CA SER A 191 12.06 0.93 10.56
C SER A 191 10.90 1.22 11.51
N TYR A 192 11.20 1.56 12.76
CA TYR A 192 10.20 1.82 13.80
C TYR A 192 9.26 0.63 14.06
N SER A 193 9.77 -0.59 13.94
CA SER A 193 9.03 -1.82 14.26
C SER A 193 9.76 -2.56 15.39
N PRO A 194 9.65 -2.11 16.65
CA PRO A 194 10.47 -2.62 17.76
C PRO A 194 10.23 -4.11 18.07
N ASN A 195 9.05 -4.63 17.72
CA ASN A 195 8.70 -6.04 17.91
C ASN A 195 9.32 -6.95 16.82
N LEU A 196 9.85 -6.38 15.74
CA LEU A 196 10.45 -7.15 14.65
C LEU A 196 11.80 -7.72 15.10
N ASN A 197 11.83 -9.03 15.33
CA ASN A 197 13.00 -9.75 15.83
C ASN A 197 13.41 -10.93 14.93
N GLU A 198 12.63 -11.25 13.90
CA GLU A 198 12.93 -12.36 12.99
C GLU A 198 12.85 -11.94 11.52
N ILE A 199 13.97 -12.16 10.82
CA ILE A 199 14.09 -12.07 9.37
C ILE A 199 14.48 -13.47 8.86
N PRO A 200 13.73 -14.08 7.93
CA PRO A 200 13.97 -15.43 7.45
C PRO A 200 15.18 -15.48 6.50
N GLU A 201 15.82 -16.65 6.40
CA GLU A 201 16.97 -16.88 5.49
C GLU A 201 16.63 -16.63 4.02
N GLU A 202 15.35 -16.76 3.66
CA GLU A 202 14.82 -16.46 2.33
C GLU A 202 15.01 -14.99 1.91
N ILE A 203 15.34 -14.08 2.84
CA ILE A 203 15.75 -12.72 2.48
C ILE A 203 16.98 -12.71 1.56
N ALA A 204 17.84 -13.73 1.64
CA ALA A 204 18.99 -13.89 0.74
C ALA A 204 18.59 -14.08 -0.73
N GLN A 205 17.31 -14.36 -1.02
CA GLN A 205 16.79 -14.45 -2.39
C GLN A 205 16.54 -13.08 -3.03
N LEU A 206 16.56 -11.99 -2.25
CA LEU A 206 16.39 -10.62 -2.74
C LEU A 206 17.67 -10.09 -3.41
N LYS A 207 18.00 -10.64 -4.57
CA LYS A 207 19.27 -10.34 -5.27
C LYS A 207 19.43 -8.90 -5.74
N ASN A 208 18.33 -8.16 -5.85
CA ASN A 208 18.31 -6.76 -6.27
C ASN A 208 18.22 -5.77 -5.09
N LEU A 209 18.19 -6.25 -3.84
CA LEU A 209 18.01 -5.39 -2.67
C LEU A 209 19.25 -4.52 -2.45
N LYS A 210 19.05 -3.21 -2.53
CA LYS A 210 20.08 -2.18 -2.34
C LYS A 210 20.05 -1.64 -0.92
N THR A 211 18.86 -1.46 -0.36
CA THR A 211 18.69 -0.89 0.99
C THR A 211 17.75 -1.74 1.83
N LEU A 212 18.18 -2.06 3.04
CA LEU A 212 17.36 -2.59 4.11
C LEU A 212 17.43 -1.63 5.31
N ASN A 213 16.30 -1.05 5.70
CA ASN A 213 16.22 -0.15 6.84
C ASN A 213 15.60 -0.85 8.05
N LEU A 214 16.41 -1.05 9.10
CA LEU A 214 16.08 -1.71 10.37
C LEU A 214 16.17 -0.75 11.57
N LYS A 215 16.23 0.56 11.31
CA LYS A 215 16.27 1.57 12.39
C LYS A 215 15.13 1.37 13.37
N THR A 216 15.43 1.39 14.67
CA THR A 216 14.41 1.24 15.71
C THR A 216 13.63 -0.07 15.55
N THR A 217 14.35 -1.18 15.38
CA THR A 217 13.84 -2.57 15.43
C THR A 217 14.62 -3.36 16.48
N GLY A 218 14.34 -4.66 16.63
CA GLY A 218 15.12 -5.54 17.51
C GLY A 218 16.52 -5.89 17.00
N PHE A 219 16.87 -5.51 15.77
CA PHE A 219 18.16 -5.83 15.15
C PHE A 219 19.23 -4.80 15.50
N SER A 220 20.46 -5.28 15.75
CA SER A 220 21.61 -4.40 15.95
C SER A 220 22.79 -4.83 15.09
N GLU A 221 23.66 -3.88 14.71
CA GLU A 221 24.85 -4.22 13.92
C GLU A 221 25.76 -5.22 14.64
N ASN A 222 25.86 -5.11 15.97
CA ASN A 222 26.74 -5.97 16.76
C ASN A 222 26.23 -7.41 16.88
N SER A 223 24.92 -7.63 16.93
CA SER A 223 24.31 -8.96 17.08
C SER A 223 24.02 -9.63 15.74
N ASP A 224 23.52 -8.87 14.77
CA ASP A 224 22.93 -9.41 13.54
C ASP A 224 23.73 -9.06 12.28
N GLY A 225 24.69 -8.13 12.42
CA GLY A 225 25.49 -7.58 11.33
C GLY A 225 26.10 -8.64 10.44
N ASP A 226 26.84 -9.59 11.02
CA ASP A 226 27.56 -10.61 10.25
C ASP A 226 26.62 -11.56 9.52
N ARG A 227 25.52 -11.98 10.18
CA ARG A 227 24.50 -12.83 9.57
C ARG A 227 23.83 -12.12 8.39
N LEU A 228 23.33 -10.90 8.59
CA LEU A 228 22.63 -10.17 7.53
C LEU A 228 23.57 -9.74 6.40
N LYS A 229 24.82 -9.37 6.69
CA LYS A 229 25.86 -9.12 5.67
C LYS A 229 26.18 -10.39 4.87
N THR A 230 26.14 -11.57 5.48
CA THR A 230 26.34 -12.84 4.77
C THR A 230 25.17 -13.14 3.82
N LEU A 231 23.94 -12.91 4.26
CA LEU A 231 22.73 -13.13 3.44
C LEU A 231 22.57 -12.10 2.32
N LEU A 232 22.98 -10.86 2.59
CA LEU A 232 22.77 -9.69 1.73
C LEU A 232 24.08 -8.91 1.52
N PRO A 233 25.11 -9.52 0.89
CA PRO A 233 26.46 -8.93 0.82
C PRO A 233 26.56 -7.64 0.00
N ASN A 234 25.57 -7.35 -0.85
CA ASN A 234 25.52 -6.15 -1.69
C ASN A 234 24.47 -5.13 -1.24
N THR A 235 23.93 -5.29 -0.03
CA THR A 235 22.86 -4.45 0.51
C THR A 235 23.40 -3.52 1.60
N THR A 236 23.03 -2.24 1.52
CA THR A 236 23.24 -1.29 2.62
C THR A 236 22.19 -1.54 3.69
N ILE A 237 22.62 -2.01 4.85
CA ILE A 237 21.75 -2.25 6.01
C ILE A 237 21.89 -1.07 6.97
N LYS A 238 20.78 -0.46 7.35
CA LYS A 238 20.71 0.62 8.34
C LYS A 238 20.15 0.06 9.64
N TYR A 239 20.93 0.09 10.72
CA TYR A 239 20.49 -0.23 12.08
C TYR A 239 20.08 1.05 12.83
#